data_AF-A0A828LMH6-F1
#
_entry.id   AF-A0A828LMH6-F1
#
_cell.length_a   1.000
_cell.length_b   1.000
_cell.length_c   1.000
_cell.angle_alpha   90.00
_cell.angle_beta   90.00
_cell.angle_gamma   90.00
#
_symmetry.space_group_name_H-M   'P 1'
#
loop_
_entity.id
_entity.type
_entity.pdbx_description
1 polymer ?
#
loop_
_entity_poly.entity_id
_entity_poly.type
_entity_poly.pdbx_seq_one_letter_code
_entity_poly.pdbx_strand_id
1 'polypeptide(L)'
;MKRMIALDGAQGEGGGQILRSALSLSMITGQPFTITGIRAGRAKPGLLRQHLTAVKAATEICRATVEGAELGSQRLVFRPGTVHGGDYRFAIGSAGSCTLVLQTVLPALWFADGPSRVEVSGGTDNPSAPPADFIRRVLEPLLAKMGIHQQTTLLRHGFYPAGGGVVATEVSPVALFNTLQLGERGNIVQMRGEVLLAGVPRHVAEREIATLVGSFSLHEQNIHNLPRDQGPGNTVSLEVESENITERFFVVGEKRVSAEVVAAQLVKEVKRYLASPAAVGEYLADQLVLPMALAGAGEFTVAHPSCHLLTNIAVVERFLPVRFSLVEADGVTRVSIE
;
A
#
# COMPACT_ATOMS: atom_id res chain seq x y z
N MET A 1 18.33 -11.86 -25.16
CA MET A 1 18.33 -11.56 -23.71
C MET A 1 17.64 -10.22 -23.51
N LYS A 2 16.68 -10.11 -22.57
CA LYS A 2 16.02 -8.84 -22.26
C LYS A 2 17.04 -7.81 -21.72
N ARG A 3 16.89 -6.54 -22.10
CA ARG A 3 17.79 -5.43 -21.69
C ARG A 3 17.76 -5.26 -20.17
N MET A 4 18.93 -5.06 -19.55
CA MET A 4 19.06 -4.71 -18.13
C MET A 4 18.58 -3.27 -17.90
N ILE A 5 17.60 -3.10 -17.02
CA ILE A 5 17.13 -1.77 -16.60
C ILE A 5 18.01 -1.28 -15.43
N ALA A 6 18.55 -0.06 -15.54
CA ALA A 6 19.28 0.59 -14.46
C ALA A 6 18.39 1.60 -13.74
N LEU A 7 18.27 1.49 -12.42
CA LEU A 7 17.46 2.36 -11.57
C LEU A 7 18.32 3.05 -10.52
N ASP A 8 18.00 4.30 -10.23
CA ASP A 8 18.57 5.05 -9.12
C ASP A 8 17.63 4.97 -7.91
N GLY A 9 18.05 4.25 -6.88
CA GLY A 9 17.34 4.09 -5.61
C GLY A 9 17.39 5.32 -4.71
N ALA A 10 18.13 6.37 -5.08
CA ALA A 10 18.09 7.68 -4.43
C ALA A 10 17.04 8.62 -5.04
N GLN A 11 16.46 8.27 -6.21
CA GLN A 11 15.43 9.07 -6.87
C GLN A 11 14.16 9.21 -6.00
N GLY A 12 13.46 10.34 -6.15
CA GLY A 12 12.24 10.64 -5.40
C GLY A 12 12.53 10.76 -3.91
N GLU A 13 11.80 10.03 -3.07
CA GLU A 13 12.01 10.04 -1.62
C GLU A 13 13.19 9.16 -1.14
N GLY A 14 13.91 8.51 -2.05
CA GLY A 14 14.98 7.56 -1.71
C GLY A 14 14.52 6.48 -0.73
N GLY A 15 13.27 6.02 -0.90
CA GLY A 15 12.60 5.10 0.01
C GLY A 15 12.68 3.63 -0.42
N GLY A 16 11.77 2.80 0.09
CA GLY A 16 11.62 1.41 -0.34
C GLY A 16 10.71 1.22 -1.56
N GLN A 17 10.00 2.27 -2.00
CA GLN A 17 8.96 2.16 -3.03
C GLN A 17 9.52 1.73 -4.40
N ILE A 18 10.60 2.37 -4.88
CA ILE A 18 11.23 2.05 -6.17
C ILE A 18 11.58 0.56 -6.25
N LEU A 19 12.18 0.02 -5.18
CA LEU A 19 12.55 -1.39 -5.12
C LEU A 19 11.33 -2.30 -5.26
N ARG A 20 10.24 -2.01 -4.53
CA ARG A 20 9.02 -2.84 -4.58
C ARG A 20 8.39 -2.83 -5.96
N SER A 21 8.16 -1.64 -6.53
CA SER A 21 7.58 -1.49 -7.87
C SER A 21 8.46 -2.17 -8.93
N ALA A 22 9.79 -2.02 -8.84
CA ALA A 22 10.73 -2.66 -9.76
C ALA A 22 10.72 -4.19 -9.64
N LEU A 23 10.62 -4.75 -8.43
CA LEU A 23 10.49 -6.20 -8.24
C LEU A 23 9.20 -6.72 -8.90
N SER A 24 8.05 -6.08 -8.64
CA SER A 24 6.77 -6.45 -9.25
C SER A 24 6.86 -6.41 -10.78
N LEU A 25 7.27 -5.28 -11.34
CA LEU A 25 7.36 -5.09 -12.80
C LEU A 25 8.41 -5.99 -13.44
N SER A 26 9.54 -6.24 -12.79
CA SER A 26 10.56 -7.16 -13.27
C SER A 26 10.02 -8.58 -13.37
N MET A 27 9.33 -9.07 -12.34
CA MET A 27 8.68 -10.39 -12.36
C MET A 27 7.64 -10.50 -13.48
N ILE A 28 6.77 -9.50 -13.62
CA ILE A 28 5.70 -9.48 -14.63
C ILE A 28 6.29 -9.46 -16.05
N THR A 29 7.25 -8.55 -16.30
CA THR A 29 7.80 -8.33 -17.64
C THR A 29 8.93 -9.30 -17.98
N GLY A 30 9.46 -10.05 -17.02
CA GLY A 30 10.69 -10.84 -17.13
C GLY A 30 11.94 -10.02 -17.44
N GLN A 31 11.92 -8.69 -17.31
CA GLN A 31 13.07 -7.83 -17.58
C GLN A 31 13.95 -7.72 -16.34
N PRO A 32 15.27 -8.03 -16.42
CA PRO A 32 16.16 -7.89 -15.28
C PRO A 32 16.44 -6.41 -14.98
N PHE A 33 16.70 -6.09 -13.72
CA PHE A 33 17.12 -4.74 -13.32
C PHE A 33 18.29 -4.73 -12.34
N THR A 34 18.99 -3.60 -12.33
CA THR A 34 19.97 -3.24 -11.31
C THR A 34 19.52 -1.93 -10.67
N ILE A 35 19.49 -1.88 -9.35
CA ILE A 35 19.25 -0.66 -8.58
C ILE A 35 20.47 -0.35 -7.73
N THR A 36 20.90 0.91 -7.73
CA THR A 36 22.01 1.44 -6.91
C THR A 36 21.51 2.55 -6.00
N GLY A 37 22.24 2.90 -4.94
CA GLY A 37 21.83 3.98 -4.03
C GLY A 37 20.59 3.67 -3.19
N ILE A 38 20.30 2.39 -2.92
CA ILE A 38 19.10 1.98 -2.18
C ILE A 38 19.08 2.67 -0.81
N ARG A 39 18.12 3.58 -0.62
CA ARG A 39 17.93 4.32 0.62
C ARG A 39 19.16 5.10 1.08
N ALA A 40 20.00 5.56 0.16
CA ALA A 40 21.27 6.24 0.46
C ALA A 40 21.11 7.47 1.38
N GLY A 41 20.01 8.23 1.22
CA GLY A 41 19.72 9.42 2.02
C GLY A 41 18.93 9.19 3.33
N ARG A 42 18.63 7.94 3.69
CA ARG A 42 17.83 7.63 4.90
C ARG A 42 18.75 7.38 6.11
N ALA A 43 18.25 7.70 7.31
CA ALA A 43 19.00 7.53 8.57
C ALA A 43 19.61 6.13 8.77
N LYS A 44 18.95 5.09 8.28
CA LYS A 44 19.52 3.74 8.14
C LYS A 44 19.58 3.44 6.65
N PRO A 45 20.72 3.49 5.96
CA PRO A 45 20.79 3.26 4.51
C PRO A 45 20.66 1.78 4.14
N GLY A 46 20.48 1.51 2.84
CA GLY A 46 20.45 0.15 2.29
C GLY A 46 19.20 -0.67 2.60
N LEU A 47 19.27 -1.97 2.29
CA LEU A 47 18.18 -2.93 2.53
C LEU A 47 17.98 -3.20 4.04
N LEU A 48 16.85 -2.74 4.58
CA LEU A 48 16.33 -3.23 5.88
C LEU A 48 15.66 -4.61 5.75
N ARG A 49 15.34 -5.24 6.89
CA ARG A 49 14.68 -6.56 6.96
C ARG A 49 13.43 -6.67 6.08
N GLN A 50 12.54 -5.68 6.11
CA GLN A 50 11.33 -5.69 5.27
C GLN A 50 11.65 -5.66 3.77
N HIS A 51 12.68 -4.93 3.35
CA HIS A 51 13.11 -4.86 1.96
C HIS A 51 13.76 -6.17 1.54
N LEU A 52 14.63 -6.72 2.38
CA LEU A 52 15.25 -8.03 2.14
C LEU A 52 14.20 -9.13 2.08
N THR A 53 13.16 -9.06 2.91
CA THR A 53 12.03 -10.01 2.87
C THR A 53 11.25 -9.88 1.56
N ALA A 54 10.98 -8.66 1.09
CA ALA A 54 10.36 -8.43 -0.20
C ALA A 54 11.19 -8.98 -1.37
N VAL A 55 12.52 -8.77 -1.34
CA VAL A 55 13.45 -9.35 -2.33
C VAL A 55 13.44 -10.89 -2.28
N LYS A 56 13.51 -11.48 -1.09
CA LYS A 56 13.47 -12.94 -0.91
C LYS A 56 12.15 -13.54 -1.39
N ALA A 57 11.03 -12.91 -1.05
CA ALA A 57 9.71 -13.33 -1.50
C ALA A 57 9.59 -13.29 -3.03
N ALA A 58 10.01 -12.19 -3.66
CA ALA A 58 10.06 -12.08 -5.12
C ALA A 58 10.99 -13.13 -5.73
N THR A 59 12.14 -13.40 -5.10
CA THR A 59 13.11 -14.42 -5.55
C THR A 59 12.50 -15.81 -5.52
N GLU A 60 11.78 -16.16 -4.46
CA GLU A 60 11.15 -17.47 -4.29
C GLU A 60 10.02 -17.68 -5.31
N ILE A 61 9.14 -16.70 -5.46
CA ILE A 61 7.96 -16.76 -6.34
C ILE A 61 8.35 -16.93 -7.82
N CYS A 62 9.40 -16.24 -8.28
CA CYS A 62 9.82 -16.32 -9.68
C CYS A 62 11.15 -17.06 -9.92
N ARG A 63 11.70 -17.72 -8.89
CA ARG A 63 13.01 -18.41 -8.95
C ARG A 63 14.13 -17.53 -9.52
N ALA A 64 14.21 -16.29 -9.04
CA ALA A 64 15.17 -15.31 -9.56
C ALA A 64 16.62 -15.65 -9.23
N THR A 65 17.55 -15.14 -10.04
CA THR A 65 18.96 -14.99 -9.66
C THR A 65 19.19 -13.58 -9.15
N VAL A 66 19.84 -13.45 -7.99
CA VAL A 66 19.97 -12.16 -7.29
C VAL A 66 21.39 -11.94 -6.78
N GLU A 67 21.90 -10.72 -6.93
CA GLU A 67 23.17 -10.27 -6.35
C GLU A 67 22.92 -9.09 -5.40
N GLY A 68 23.57 -9.08 -4.23
CA GLY A 68 23.49 -7.97 -3.27
C GLY A 68 22.24 -7.99 -2.37
N ALA A 69 21.54 -9.11 -2.27
CA ALA A 69 20.40 -9.30 -1.36
C ALA A 69 20.84 -9.56 0.09
N GLU A 70 21.46 -8.56 0.70
CA GLU A 70 21.96 -8.60 2.08
C GLU A 70 21.58 -7.33 2.84
N LEU A 71 21.51 -7.43 4.18
CA LEU A 71 21.15 -6.29 5.02
C LEU A 71 22.18 -5.15 4.84
N GLY A 72 21.68 -3.93 4.67
CA GLY A 72 22.51 -2.74 4.46
C GLY A 72 23.05 -2.57 3.05
N SER A 73 22.82 -3.53 2.14
CA SER A 73 23.23 -3.39 0.74
C SER A 73 22.54 -2.18 0.09
N GLN A 74 23.33 -1.40 -0.66
CA GLN A 74 22.86 -0.28 -1.47
C GLN A 74 22.81 -0.59 -2.97
N ARG A 75 23.13 -1.83 -3.36
CA ARG A 75 23.09 -2.30 -4.74
C ARG A 75 22.41 -3.66 -4.82
N LEU A 76 21.45 -3.80 -5.73
CA LEU A 76 20.78 -5.08 -5.99
C LEU A 76 20.72 -5.32 -7.50
N VAL A 77 21.07 -6.53 -7.93
CA VAL A 77 20.77 -7.03 -9.28
C VAL A 77 19.73 -8.12 -9.14
N PHE A 78 18.64 -8.01 -9.90
CA PHE A 78 17.56 -8.97 -9.87
C PHE A 78 17.26 -9.47 -11.29
N ARG A 79 17.29 -10.79 -11.47
CA ARG A 79 17.03 -11.46 -12.74
C ARG A 79 15.87 -12.44 -12.55
N PRO A 80 14.64 -12.06 -12.92
CA PRO A 80 13.45 -12.88 -12.70
C PRO A 80 13.49 -14.15 -13.55
N GLY A 81 12.95 -15.24 -13.01
CA GLY A 81 12.53 -16.41 -13.78
C GLY A 81 11.02 -16.39 -14.02
N THR A 82 10.42 -17.56 -14.23
CA THR A 82 8.96 -17.71 -14.39
C THR A 82 8.26 -17.56 -13.05
N VAL A 83 7.20 -16.76 -13.00
CA VAL A 83 6.33 -16.63 -11.83
C VAL A 83 5.51 -17.90 -11.66
N HIS A 84 5.52 -18.46 -10.46
CA HIS A 84 4.75 -19.64 -10.12
C HIS A 84 3.64 -19.29 -9.14
N GLY A 85 2.48 -19.92 -9.32
CA GLY A 85 1.41 -19.90 -8.35
C GLY A 85 1.66 -20.89 -7.21
N GLY A 86 1.00 -20.67 -6.07
CA GLY A 86 1.06 -21.59 -4.93
C GLY A 86 0.86 -20.93 -3.57
N ASP A 87 1.16 -21.69 -2.53
CA ASP A 87 1.06 -21.25 -1.14
C ASP A 87 2.42 -20.79 -0.62
N TYR A 88 2.52 -19.49 -0.31
CA TYR A 88 3.73 -18.84 0.16
C TYR A 88 3.57 -18.31 1.57
N ARG A 89 4.61 -18.47 2.40
CA ARG A 89 4.65 -17.93 3.76
C ARG A 89 5.96 -17.18 3.99
N PHE A 90 5.85 -15.90 4.33
CA PHE A 90 6.99 -15.04 4.58
C PHE A 90 6.97 -14.49 6.01
N ALA A 91 8.15 -14.36 6.59
CA ALA A 91 8.33 -13.79 7.92
C ALA A 91 9.34 -12.65 7.87
N ILE A 92 8.89 -11.44 8.21
CA ILE A 92 9.74 -10.25 8.22
C ILE A 92 10.69 -10.27 9.44
N GLY A 93 10.29 -10.92 10.53
CA GLY A 93 11.09 -11.04 11.75
C GLY A 93 11.26 -9.72 12.52
N SER A 94 10.41 -8.73 12.25
CA SER A 94 10.33 -7.44 12.96
C SER A 94 8.98 -6.77 12.67
N ALA A 95 8.73 -5.59 13.25
CA ALA A 95 7.56 -4.75 12.93
C ALA A 95 7.65 -4.03 11.56
N GLY A 96 8.35 -4.61 10.58
CA GLY A 96 8.24 -4.15 9.19
C GLY A 96 6.90 -4.56 8.61
N SER A 97 6.34 -3.76 7.71
CA SER A 97 4.95 -3.93 7.28
C SER A 97 4.74 -5.18 6.42
N CYS A 98 3.76 -6.02 6.82
CA CYS A 98 3.29 -7.16 6.04
C CYS A 98 2.72 -6.74 4.69
N THR A 99 1.93 -5.68 4.68
CA THR A 99 1.22 -5.19 3.49
C THR A 99 2.18 -4.70 2.41
N LEU A 100 3.34 -4.14 2.77
CA LEU A 100 4.36 -3.77 1.79
C LEU A 100 5.04 -4.98 1.11
N VAL A 101 5.17 -6.11 1.81
CA VAL A 101 5.65 -7.36 1.19
C VAL A 101 4.58 -7.89 0.24
N LEU A 102 3.32 -7.92 0.68
CA LEU A 102 2.18 -8.31 -0.16
C LEU A 102 2.09 -7.46 -1.44
N GLN A 103 2.14 -6.13 -1.32
CA GLN A 103 2.16 -5.21 -2.46
C GLN A 103 3.33 -5.44 -3.43
N THR A 104 4.44 -6.04 -2.98
CA THR A 104 5.57 -6.35 -3.85
C THR A 104 5.29 -7.58 -4.73
N VAL A 105 4.64 -8.60 -4.17
CA VAL A 105 4.55 -9.92 -4.82
C VAL A 105 3.21 -10.21 -5.47
N LEU A 106 2.12 -9.68 -4.91
CA LEU A 106 0.77 -9.90 -5.44
C LEU A 106 0.63 -9.48 -6.91
N PRO A 107 1.20 -8.35 -7.36
CA PRO A 107 1.08 -7.99 -8.78
C PRO A 107 1.70 -9.00 -9.75
N ALA A 108 2.76 -9.71 -9.34
CA ALA A 108 3.33 -10.77 -10.16
C ALA A 108 2.40 -12.00 -10.19
N LEU A 109 1.77 -12.33 -9.06
CA LEU A 109 0.86 -13.46 -8.94
C LEU A 109 -0.45 -13.28 -9.74
N TRP A 110 -0.81 -12.04 -10.13
CA TRP A 110 -1.85 -11.78 -11.13
C TRP A 110 -1.54 -12.43 -12.50
N PHE A 111 -0.28 -12.79 -12.77
CA PHE A 111 0.18 -13.43 -14.00
C PHE A 111 0.82 -14.80 -13.77
N ALA A 112 0.56 -15.41 -12.61
CA ALA A 112 1.03 -16.76 -12.31
C ALA A 112 0.31 -17.83 -13.18
N ASP A 113 0.87 -19.04 -13.18
CA ASP A 113 0.29 -20.23 -13.81
C ASP A 113 -0.94 -20.80 -13.05
N GLY A 114 -1.28 -20.25 -11.88
CA GLY A 114 -2.43 -20.67 -11.09
C GLY A 114 -2.72 -19.74 -9.89
N PRO A 115 -3.84 -20.00 -9.17
CA PRO A 115 -4.19 -19.25 -7.95
C PRO A 115 -3.13 -19.42 -6.87
N SER A 116 -3.05 -18.44 -5.98
CA SER A 116 -2.02 -18.39 -4.93
C SER A 116 -2.56 -17.85 -3.62
N ARG A 117 -1.88 -18.21 -2.53
CA ARG A 117 -2.10 -17.63 -1.21
C ARG A 117 -0.77 -17.16 -0.64
N VAL A 118 -0.69 -15.91 -0.23
CA VAL A 118 0.51 -15.34 0.39
C VAL A 118 0.19 -14.94 1.82
N GLU A 119 0.91 -15.50 2.78
CA GLU A 119 0.82 -15.14 4.19
C GLU A 119 2.11 -14.45 4.64
N VAL A 120 1.99 -13.29 5.28
CA VAL A 120 3.12 -12.52 5.78
C VAL A 120 2.96 -12.23 7.26
N SER A 121 4.00 -12.58 8.04
CA SER A 121 4.10 -12.23 9.46
C SER A 121 5.07 -11.07 9.71
N GLY A 122 4.66 -10.12 10.55
CA GLY A 122 5.36 -8.84 10.74
C GLY A 122 4.51 -7.77 11.44
N GLY A 123 4.69 -6.50 11.04
CA GLY A 123 3.87 -5.38 11.48
C GLY A 123 2.64 -5.18 10.60
N THR A 124 1.50 -4.81 11.19
CA THR A 124 0.22 -4.64 10.48
C THR A 124 -0.30 -3.21 10.53
N ASP A 125 0.10 -2.47 11.57
CA ASP A 125 -0.37 -1.12 11.88
C ASP A 125 0.83 -0.17 11.92
N ASN A 126 1.44 0.03 10.76
CA ASN A 126 2.59 0.90 10.57
C ASN A 126 2.13 2.26 10.03
N PRO A 127 2.57 3.41 10.59
CA PRO A 127 2.11 4.74 10.15
C PRO A 127 2.38 5.05 8.67
N SER A 128 3.41 4.44 8.08
CA SER A 128 3.83 4.68 6.69
C SER A 128 3.64 3.45 5.80
N ALA A 129 2.60 2.66 6.07
CA ALA A 129 2.18 1.56 5.22
C ALA A 129 0.65 1.45 5.23
N PRO A 130 0.02 0.98 4.14
CA PRO A 130 -1.42 0.78 4.12
C PRO A 130 -1.81 -0.32 5.12
N PRO A 131 -2.80 -0.08 6.00
CA PRO A 131 -3.37 -1.12 6.85
C PRO A 131 -4.02 -2.22 6.00
N ALA A 132 -4.16 -3.41 6.57
CA ALA A 132 -4.84 -4.51 5.88
C ALA A 132 -6.30 -4.14 5.50
N ASP A 133 -6.99 -3.38 6.35
CA ASP A 133 -8.34 -2.90 6.03
C ASP A 133 -8.39 -1.84 4.93
N PHE A 134 -7.33 -1.05 4.74
CA PHE A 134 -7.25 -0.16 3.58
C PHE A 134 -7.19 -0.99 2.30
N ILE A 135 -6.32 -2.02 2.26
CA ILE A 135 -6.25 -2.92 1.11
C ILE A 135 -7.62 -3.55 0.84
N ARG A 136 -8.23 -4.15 1.86
CA ARG A 136 -9.49 -4.89 1.73
C ARG A 136 -10.70 -4.03 1.37
N ARG A 137 -10.82 -2.83 1.95
CA ARG A 137 -12.04 -2.01 1.85
C ARG A 137 -11.94 -0.89 0.82
N VAL A 138 -10.73 -0.49 0.43
CA VAL A 138 -10.50 0.62 -0.51
C VAL A 138 -9.90 0.11 -1.82
N LEU A 139 -8.74 -0.56 -1.76
CA LEU A 139 -8.02 -0.96 -2.97
C LEU A 139 -8.66 -2.16 -3.68
N GLU A 140 -8.96 -3.25 -2.97
CA GLU A 140 -9.46 -4.49 -3.55
C GLU A 140 -10.78 -4.34 -4.34
N PRO A 141 -11.76 -3.52 -3.90
CA PRO A 141 -12.94 -3.23 -4.72
C PRO A 141 -12.60 -2.56 -6.06
N LEU A 142 -11.58 -1.72 -6.11
CA LEU A 142 -11.14 -1.07 -7.36
C LEU A 142 -10.34 -2.04 -8.24
N LEU A 143 -9.49 -2.87 -7.65
CA LEU A 143 -8.82 -3.96 -8.34
C LEU A 143 -9.85 -4.90 -9.00
N ALA A 144 -10.93 -5.25 -8.28
CA ALA A 144 -11.99 -6.08 -8.82
C ALA A 144 -12.71 -5.42 -10.02
N LYS A 145 -12.96 -4.10 -9.96
CA LYS A 145 -13.49 -3.35 -11.12
C LYS A 145 -12.58 -3.45 -12.35
N MET A 146 -11.27 -3.59 -12.13
CA MET A 146 -10.25 -3.76 -13.19
C MET A 146 -10.04 -5.21 -13.64
N GLY A 147 -10.78 -6.18 -13.09
CA GLY A 147 -10.63 -7.61 -13.38
C GLY A 147 -9.55 -8.32 -12.56
N ILE A 148 -8.99 -7.65 -11.55
CA ILE A 148 -7.99 -8.21 -10.63
C ILE A 148 -8.72 -8.72 -9.38
N HIS A 149 -8.61 -10.03 -9.13
CA HIS A 149 -9.29 -10.67 -8.00
C HIS A 149 -8.30 -11.12 -6.95
N GLN A 150 -8.32 -10.42 -5.81
CA GLN A 150 -7.60 -10.79 -4.60
C GLN A 150 -8.44 -10.45 -3.37
N GLN A 151 -8.19 -11.18 -2.28
CA GLN A 151 -8.89 -10.99 -1.01
C GLN A 151 -7.90 -11.03 0.15
N THR A 152 -7.74 -9.91 0.84
CA THR A 152 -6.84 -9.76 1.98
C THR A 152 -7.59 -9.91 3.29
N THR A 153 -7.05 -10.74 4.19
CA THR A 153 -7.55 -10.95 5.54
C THR A 153 -6.46 -10.70 6.56
N LEU A 154 -6.75 -9.85 7.55
CA LEU A 154 -5.93 -9.67 8.72
C LEU A 154 -6.25 -10.78 9.73
N LEU A 155 -5.28 -11.66 10.00
CA LEU A 155 -5.47 -12.80 10.91
C LEU A 155 -5.11 -12.43 12.36
N ARG A 156 -4.13 -11.54 12.54
CA ARG A 156 -3.67 -11.06 13.85
C ARG A 156 -3.02 -9.71 13.71
N HIS A 157 -3.28 -8.78 14.63
CA HIS A 157 -2.56 -7.50 14.65
C HIS A 157 -1.14 -7.66 15.21
N GLY A 158 -0.25 -6.80 14.73
CA GLY A 158 1.12 -6.66 15.17
C GLY A 158 1.53 -5.19 15.13
N PHE A 159 1.38 -4.50 16.26
CA PHE A 159 1.77 -3.10 16.37
C PHE A 159 3.28 -2.94 16.44
N TYR A 160 3.76 -1.82 15.91
CA TYR A 160 5.13 -1.40 16.13
C TYR A 160 5.37 -1.13 17.64
N PRO A 161 6.52 -1.53 18.23
CA PRO A 161 7.68 -2.18 17.62
C PRO A 161 7.67 -3.71 17.69
N ALA A 162 6.66 -4.34 18.31
CA ALA A 162 6.64 -5.77 18.58
C ALA A 162 6.49 -6.61 17.29
N GLY A 163 5.60 -6.20 16.38
CA GLY A 163 5.22 -7.00 15.22
C GLY A 163 4.42 -8.24 15.63
N GLY A 164 4.63 -9.38 14.97
CA GLY A 164 3.93 -10.63 15.26
C GLY A 164 2.47 -10.67 14.76
N GLY A 165 2.07 -9.67 13.99
CA GLY A 165 0.83 -9.70 13.23
C GLY A 165 0.96 -10.58 12.00
N VAL A 166 -0.17 -10.97 11.43
CA VAL A 166 -0.26 -11.88 10.30
C VAL A 166 -1.35 -11.39 9.35
N VAL A 167 -0.97 -11.20 8.09
CA VAL A 167 -1.89 -10.87 6.99
C VAL A 167 -1.78 -11.95 5.94
N ALA A 168 -2.91 -12.40 5.40
CA ALA A 168 -2.95 -13.33 4.29
C ALA A 168 -3.75 -12.74 3.13
N THR A 169 -3.31 -12.99 1.90
CA THR A 169 -4.04 -12.63 0.69
C THR A 169 -4.17 -13.84 -0.21
N GLU A 170 -5.39 -14.14 -0.63
CA GLU A 170 -5.67 -15.08 -1.72
C GLU A 170 -5.78 -14.29 -3.03
N VAL A 171 -5.22 -14.81 -4.11
CA VAL A 171 -5.14 -14.11 -5.40
C VAL A 171 -5.31 -15.08 -6.56
N SER A 172 -6.04 -14.66 -7.58
CA SER A 172 -6.23 -15.42 -8.82
C SER A 172 -5.53 -14.73 -10.00
N PRO A 173 -4.99 -15.49 -10.98
CA PRO A 173 -4.50 -14.90 -12.22
C PRO A 173 -5.61 -14.12 -12.93
N VAL A 174 -5.24 -12.98 -13.51
CA VAL A 174 -6.19 -12.12 -14.23
C VAL A 174 -6.56 -12.77 -15.55
N ALA A 175 -7.86 -12.97 -15.76
CA ALA A 175 -8.37 -13.48 -17.02
C ALA A 175 -8.49 -12.37 -18.09
N LEU A 176 -9.00 -11.20 -17.68
CA LEU A 176 -9.21 -10.05 -18.55
C LEU A 176 -9.15 -8.77 -17.70
N PHE A 177 -8.46 -7.75 -18.22
CA PHE A 177 -8.45 -6.42 -17.61
C PHE A 177 -9.61 -5.56 -18.09
N ASN A 178 -10.12 -4.73 -17.19
CA ASN A 178 -11.10 -3.69 -17.50
C ASN A 178 -10.51 -2.30 -17.21
N THR A 179 -11.00 -1.29 -17.94
CA THR A 179 -10.64 0.11 -17.72
C THR A 179 -11.37 0.68 -16.51
N LEU A 180 -10.62 1.25 -15.56
CA LEU A 180 -11.16 2.01 -14.44
C LEU A 180 -11.08 3.51 -14.74
N GLN A 181 -12.19 4.23 -14.55
CA GLN A 181 -12.26 5.68 -14.67
C GLN A 181 -12.87 6.26 -13.40
N LEU A 182 -12.11 7.08 -12.69
CA LEU A 182 -12.54 7.72 -11.44
C LEU A 182 -12.43 9.25 -11.56
N GLY A 183 -13.56 9.89 -11.82
CA GLY A 183 -13.68 11.34 -11.89
C GLY A 183 -13.84 11.95 -10.50
N GLU A 184 -14.96 12.62 -10.26
CA GLU A 184 -15.31 13.20 -8.98
C GLU A 184 -15.66 12.15 -7.91
N ARG A 185 -15.47 12.50 -6.64
CA ARG A 185 -15.87 11.67 -5.50
C ARG A 185 -17.38 11.40 -5.43
N GLY A 186 -18.19 12.37 -5.86
CA GLY A 186 -19.63 12.41 -5.63
C GLY A 186 -19.99 12.81 -4.20
N ASN A 187 -21.28 12.73 -3.88
CA ASN A 187 -21.79 13.07 -2.55
C ASN A 187 -21.36 12.03 -1.51
N ILE A 188 -21.23 12.48 -0.25
CA ILE A 188 -20.99 11.59 0.87
C ILE A 188 -22.25 10.77 1.14
N VAL A 189 -22.11 9.44 1.13
CA VAL A 189 -23.16 8.48 1.48
C VAL A 189 -23.14 8.25 2.99
N GLN A 190 -21.96 7.96 3.54
CA GLN A 190 -21.78 7.74 4.97
C GLN A 190 -20.32 7.93 5.42
N MET A 191 -20.16 8.20 6.71
CA MET A 191 -18.84 8.25 7.37
C MET A 191 -18.83 7.30 8.57
N ARG A 192 -17.79 6.47 8.69
CA ARG A 192 -17.63 5.51 9.79
C ARG A 192 -16.34 5.79 10.55
N GLY A 193 -16.46 6.04 11.86
CA GLY A 193 -15.31 6.17 12.76
C GLY A 193 -15.02 4.85 13.44
N GLU A 194 -13.74 4.49 13.52
CA GLU A 194 -13.30 3.24 14.13
C GLU A 194 -12.06 3.47 14.99
N VAL A 195 -12.05 2.95 16.21
CA VAL A 195 -10.86 2.89 17.06
C VAL A 195 -10.57 1.45 17.43
N LEU A 196 -9.30 1.10 17.41
CA LEU A 196 -8.84 -0.24 17.75
C LEU A 196 -7.75 -0.16 18.82
N LEU A 197 -7.97 -0.90 19.92
CA LEU A 197 -7.16 -0.88 21.13
C LEU A 197 -6.60 -2.28 21.42
N ALA A 198 -5.30 -2.36 21.69
CA ALA A 198 -4.67 -3.56 22.23
C ALA A 198 -3.86 -3.18 23.48
N GLY A 199 -4.31 -3.58 24.66
CA GLY A 199 -3.61 -3.24 25.92
C GLY A 199 -3.53 -1.73 26.21
N VAL A 200 -4.48 -0.94 25.70
CA VAL A 200 -4.63 0.51 25.91
C VAL A 200 -5.96 0.79 26.64
N PRO A 201 -6.02 1.75 27.59
CA PRO A 201 -7.25 2.03 28.32
C PRO A 201 -8.41 2.48 27.42
N ARG A 202 -9.63 2.00 27.71
CA ARG A 202 -10.85 2.28 26.93
C ARG A 202 -11.14 3.78 26.74
N HIS A 203 -10.88 4.59 27.76
CA HIS A 203 -11.10 6.04 27.70
C HIS A 203 -10.23 6.76 26.66
N VAL A 204 -9.23 6.09 26.06
CA VAL A 204 -8.49 6.61 24.90
C VAL A 204 -9.41 6.62 23.67
N ALA A 205 -10.03 5.48 23.36
CA ALA A 205 -10.94 5.37 22.22
C ALA A 205 -12.17 6.28 22.34
N GLU A 206 -12.73 6.40 23.54
CA GLU A 206 -13.89 7.28 23.78
C GLU A 206 -13.56 8.76 23.47
N ARG A 207 -12.36 9.21 23.81
CA ARG A 207 -11.90 10.58 23.52
C ARG A 207 -11.55 10.79 22.05
N GLU A 208 -11.00 9.77 21.39
CA GLU A 208 -10.74 9.79 19.95
C GLU A 208 -12.05 9.89 19.16
N ILE A 209 -13.03 9.02 19.45
CA ILE A 209 -14.36 9.06 18.82
C ILE A 209 -15.05 10.40 19.09
N ALA A 210 -15.01 10.92 20.32
CA ALA A 210 -15.59 12.23 20.64
C ALA A 210 -15.00 13.37 19.79
N THR A 211 -13.69 13.32 19.52
CA THR A 211 -13.01 14.30 18.66
C THR A 211 -13.47 14.18 17.20
N LEU A 212 -13.67 12.97 16.69
CA LEU A 212 -14.19 12.74 15.34
C LEU A 212 -15.65 13.22 15.21
N VAL A 213 -16.51 12.88 16.17
CA VAL A 213 -17.93 13.32 16.22
C VAL A 213 -18.04 14.85 16.31
N GLY A 214 -17.09 15.51 16.99
CA GLY A 214 -17.02 16.98 17.03
C GLY A 214 -16.72 17.63 15.68
N SER A 215 -16.23 16.88 14.69
CA SER A 215 -15.88 17.39 13.36
C SER A 215 -16.75 16.83 12.21
N PHE A 216 -17.35 15.65 12.38
CA PHE A 216 -18.06 14.93 11.33
C PHE A 216 -19.33 14.25 11.85
N SER A 217 -20.34 14.13 10.99
CA SER A 217 -21.55 13.34 11.24
C SER A 217 -21.28 11.86 10.96
N LEU A 218 -20.89 11.13 12.00
CA LEU A 218 -20.58 9.69 11.89
C LEU A 218 -21.86 8.85 11.93
N HIS A 219 -21.99 7.96 10.95
CA HIS A 219 -23.08 6.99 10.84
C HIS A 219 -22.79 5.76 11.72
N GLU A 220 -21.51 5.39 11.84
CA GLU A 220 -21.04 4.31 12.71
C GLU A 220 -19.86 4.77 13.57
N GLN A 221 -19.80 4.25 14.80
CA GLN A 221 -18.77 4.53 15.79
C GLN A 221 -18.35 3.21 16.44
N ASN A 222 -17.28 2.62 15.92
CA ASN A 222 -16.85 1.28 16.31
C ASN A 222 -15.62 1.35 17.22
N ILE A 223 -15.65 0.61 18.33
CA ILE A 223 -14.50 0.46 19.25
C ILE A 223 -14.18 -1.02 19.38
N HIS A 224 -13.04 -1.43 18.83
CA HIS A 224 -12.56 -2.80 18.87
C HIS A 224 -11.49 -2.97 19.95
N ASN A 225 -11.73 -3.88 20.90
CA ASN A 225 -10.74 -4.25 21.90
C ASN A 225 -10.12 -5.59 21.50
N LEU A 226 -8.83 -5.56 21.18
CA LEU A 226 -8.04 -6.73 20.84
C LEU A 226 -7.50 -7.40 22.10
N PRO A 227 -7.16 -8.71 22.00
CA PRO A 227 -6.39 -9.39 23.02
C PRO A 227 -5.11 -8.63 23.42
N ARG A 228 -4.82 -8.60 24.72
CA ARG A 228 -3.71 -7.81 25.28
C ARG A 228 -2.33 -8.26 24.76
N ASP A 229 -2.18 -9.53 24.38
CA ASP A 229 -0.96 -10.11 23.81
C ASP A 229 -0.65 -9.63 22.38
N GLN A 230 -1.59 -8.93 21.73
CA GLN A 230 -1.36 -8.26 20.46
C GLN A 230 -0.85 -6.82 20.63
N GLY A 231 -0.89 -6.27 21.85
CA GLY A 231 -0.51 -4.89 22.16
C GLY A 231 0.88 -4.72 22.82
N PRO A 232 1.21 -3.50 23.27
CA PRO A 232 0.37 -2.30 23.28
C PRO A 232 0.21 -1.66 21.89
N GLY A 233 -1.01 -1.24 21.54
CA GLY A 233 -1.33 -0.63 20.25
C GLY A 233 -2.65 0.16 20.25
N ASN A 234 -2.68 1.23 19.46
CA ASN A 234 -3.87 2.05 19.24
C ASN A 234 -3.88 2.56 17.79
N THR A 235 -5.02 2.46 17.12
CA THR A 235 -5.25 3.10 15.81
C THR A 235 -6.63 3.70 15.77
N VAL A 236 -6.74 4.91 15.23
CA VAL A 236 -8.00 5.56 14.89
C VAL A 236 -8.12 5.64 13.37
N SER A 237 -9.29 5.33 12.83
CA SER A 237 -9.57 5.36 11.41
C SER A 237 -10.90 6.06 11.12
N LEU A 238 -10.99 6.65 9.94
CA LEU A 238 -12.23 7.20 9.41
C LEU A 238 -12.41 6.76 7.96
N GLU A 239 -13.51 6.06 7.71
CA GLU A 239 -13.93 5.66 6.37
C GLU A 239 -14.95 6.67 5.84
N VAL A 240 -14.73 7.09 4.59
CA VAL A 240 -15.58 8.02 3.86
C VAL A 240 -16.14 7.29 2.65
N GLU A 241 -17.38 6.85 2.75
CA GLU A 241 -18.10 6.23 1.64
C GLU A 241 -18.85 7.34 0.89
N SER A 242 -18.54 7.45 -0.40
CA SER A 242 -19.14 8.40 -1.32
C SER A 242 -19.77 7.65 -2.49
N GLU A 243 -20.58 8.33 -3.29
CA GLU A 243 -21.30 7.73 -4.42
C GLU A 243 -20.39 6.94 -5.37
N ASN A 244 -19.20 7.47 -5.66
CA ASN A 244 -18.30 6.89 -6.67
C ASN A 244 -17.15 6.06 -6.09
N ILE A 245 -16.84 6.22 -4.80
CA ILE A 245 -15.67 5.62 -4.16
C ILE A 245 -15.80 5.57 -2.63
N THR A 246 -15.17 4.56 -2.03
CA THR A 246 -14.92 4.51 -0.60
C THR A 246 -13.43 4.76 -0.35
N GLU A 247 -13.12 5.70 0.53
CA GLU A 247 -11.77 5.99 1.00
C GLU A 247 -11.63 5.75 2.51
N ARG A 248 -10.42 5.48 2.97
CA ARG A 248 -10.15 5.24 4.39
C ARG A 248 -8.83 5.85 4.82
N PHE A 249 -8.90 6.64 5.88
CA PHE A 249 -7.77 7.31 6.52
C PHE A 249 -7.53 6.71 7.90
N PHE A 250 -6.29 6.73 8.37
CA PHE A 250 -5.95 6.20 9.68
C PHE A 250 -4.75 6.94 10.29
N VAL A 251 -4.70 6.94 11.62
CA VAL A 251 -3.56 7.41 12.39
C VAL A 251 -3.24 6.38 13.47
N VAL A 252 -1.96 6.06 13.64
CA VAL A 252 -1.48 5.18 14.71
C VAL A 252 -1.18 6.03 15.95
N GLY A 253 -1.73 5.63 17.10
CA GLY A 253 -1.44 6.29 18.37
C GLY A 253 0.01 6.04 18.81
N GLU A 254 0.66 7.09 19.32
CA GLU A 254 2.04 7.04 19.77
C GLU A 254 2.19 7.30 21.28
N LYS A 255 3.27 6.78 21.88
CA LYS A 255 3.58 7.05 23.27
C LYS A 255 3.76 8.56 23.47
N ARG A 256 3.14 9.10 24.52
CA ARG A 256 3.20 10.52 24.92
C ARG A 256 2.44 11.48 23.98
N VAL A 257 1.59 10.97 23.10
CA VAL A 257 0.65 11.77 22.32
C VAL A 257 -0.75 11.59 22.92
N SER A 258 -1.53 12.66 23.03
CA SER A 258 -2.89 12.57 23.58
C SER A 258 -3.87 12.01 22.55
N ALA A 259 -4.94 11.38 23.03
CA ALA A 259 -6.03 10.84 22.21
C ALA A 259 -6.62 11.90 21.27
N GLU A 260 -6.82 13.12 21.78
CA GLU A 260 -7.35 14.26 21.05
C GLU A 260 -6.41 14.71 19.93
N VAL A 261 -5.09 14.71 20.18
CA VAL A 261 -4.10 15.06 19.14
C VAL A 261 -4.05 14.00 18.05
N VAL A 262 -4.10 12.71 18.40
CA VAL A 262 -4.15 11.60 17.44
C VAL A 262 -5.40 11.73 16.55
N ALA A 263 -6.59 11.92 17.14
CA ALA A 263 -7.81 12.10 16.36
C ALA A 263 -7.82 13.42 15.56
N ALA A 264 -7.26 14.51 16.08
CA ALA A 264 -7.17 15.78 15.36
C ALA A 264 -6.26 15.70 14.12
N GLN A 265 -5.20 14.88 14.16
CA GLN A 265 -4.39 14.58 12.97
C GLN A 265 -5.23 13.90 11.88
N LEU A 266 -6.02 12.90 12.26
CA LEU A 266 -6.93 12.22 11.34
C LEU A 266 -8.00 13.18 10.77
N VAL A 267 -8.59 14.03 11.62
CA VAL A 267 -9.56 15.06 11.20
C VAL A 267 -8.94 15.98 10.15
N LYS A 268 -7.69 16.42 10.35
CA LYS A 268 -6.99 17.30 9.42
C LYS A 268 -6.79 16.62 8.06
N GLU A 269 -6.41 15.35 8.06
CA GLU A 269 -6.19 14.58 6.84
C GLU A 269 -7.49 14.37 6.05
N VAL A 270 -8.56 13.96 6.72
CA VAL A 270 -9.88 13.80 6.10
C VAL A 270 -10.40 15.14 5.56
N LYS A 271 -10.27 16.23 6.32
CA LYS A 271 -10.69 17.56 5.84
C LYS A 271 -9.93 17.99 4.59
N ARG A 272 -8.64 17.63 4.48
CA ARG A 272 -7.86 17.89 3.26
C ARG A 272 -8.42 17.11 2.06
N TYR A 273 -8.76 15.84 2.25
CA TYR A 273 -9.39 15.03 1.20
C TYR A 273 -10.75 15.62 0.78
N LEU A 274 -11.60 15.96 1.75
CA LEU A 274 -12.94 16.51 1.50
C LEU A 274 -12.93 17.91 0.88
N ALA A 275 -11.85 18.68 1.08
CA ALA A 275 -11.69 20.02 0.50
C ALA A 275 -11.46 20.01 -1.02
N SER A 276 -11.17 18.86 -1.61
CA SER A 276 -11.06 18.65 -3.06
C SER A 276 -12.26 17.86 -3.58
N PRO A 277 -12.69 18.03 -4.85
CA PRO A 277 -13.68 17.14 -5.46
C PRO A 277 -13.10 15.80 -5.93
N ALA A 278 -11.77 15.62 -5.87
CA ALA A 278 -11.09 14.42 -6.34
C ALA A 278 -11.62 13.15 -5.66
N ALA A 279 -11.81 12.09 -6.46
CA ALA A 279 -12.24 10.79 -5.94
C ALA A 279 -11.16 10.12 -5.10
N VAL A 280 -9.91 10.12 -5.58
CA VAL A 280 -8.83 9.29 -5.04
C VAL A 280 -7.97 10.07 -4.05
N GLY A 281 -7.72 9.49 -2.88
CA GLY A 281 -6.82 10.03 -1.87
C GLY A 281 -5.34 9.89 -2.23
N GLU A 282 -4.48 10.55 -1.46
CA GLU A 282 -3.03 10.62 -1.70
C GLU A 282 -2.37 9.23 -1.85
N TYR A 283 -2.68 8.31 -0.93
CA TYR A 283 -2.06 6.99 -0.89
C TYR A 283 -2.69 5.98 -1.84
N LEU A 284 -3.99 6.13 -2.15
CA LEU A 284 -4.64 5.27 -3.13
C LEU A 284 -4.14 5.58 -4.54
N ALA A 285 -3.87 6.86 -4.83
CA ALA A 285 -3.38 7.31 -6.12
C ALA A 285 -2.11 6.56 -6.55
N ASP A 286 -1.13 6.43 -5.66
CA ASP A 286 0.12 5.72 -5.99
C ASP A 286 -0.07 4.20 -6.15
N GLN A 287 -1.07 3.61 -5.48
CA GLN A 287 -1.40 2.19 -5.53
C GLN A 287 -2.19 1.80 -6.79
N LEU A 288 -2.89 2.74 -7.42
CA LEU A 288 -3.62 2.51 -8.67
C LEU A 288 -2.72 2.55 -9.92
N VAL A 289 -1.53 3.18 -9.84
CA VAL A 289 -0.62 3.35 -10.99
C VAL A 289 -0.29 2.01 -11.66
N LEU A 290 0.19 1.05 -10.88
CA LEU A 290 0.65 -0.25 -11.40
C LEU A 290 -0.49 -1.09 -11.99
N PRO A 291 -1.64 -1.33 -11.31
CA PRO A 291 -2.72 -2.09 -11.91
C PRO A 291 -3.29 -1.42 -13.16
N MET A 292 -3.35 -0.08 -13.21
CA MET A 292 -3.86 0.61 -14.39
C MET A 292 -2.90 0.47 -15.56
N ALA A 293 -1.59 0.58 -15.31
CA ALA A 293 -0.57 0.40 -16.32
C ALA A 293 -0.61 -0.99 -16.95
N LEU A 294 -0.91 -2.02 -16.14
CA LEU A 294 -1.06 -3.39 -16.61
C LEU A 294 -2.35 -3.59 -17.42
N ALA A 295 -3.43 -2.90 -17.02
CA ALA A 295 -4.66 -2.86 -17.80
C ALA A 295 -4.50 -2.09 -19.13
N GLY A 296 -3.45 -1.28 -19.26
CA GLY A 296 -3.13 -0.51 -20.46
C GLY A 296 -4.03 0.72 -20.70
N ALA A 297 -4.98 0.99 -19.81
CA ALA A 297 -5.88 2.13 -19.88
C ALA A 297 -6.47 2.43 -18.51
N GLY A 298 -6.94 3.67 -18.33
CA GLY A 298 -7.69 4.10 -17.16
C GLY A 298 -7.28 5.48 -16.70
N GLU A 299 -8.05 6.03 -15.77
CA GLU A 299 -7.78 7.33 -15.17
C GLU A 299 -8.37 7.49 -13.78
N PHE A 300 -7.78 8.41 -13.02
CA PHE A 300 -8.36 8.92 -11.79
C PHE A 300 -8.05 10.39 -11.57
N THR A 301 -8.75 11.02 -10.64
CA THR A 301 -8.42 12.36 -10.15
C THR A 301 -7.86 12.32 -8.73
N VAL A 302 -6.82 13.14 -8.47
CA VAL A 302 -6.20 13.33 -7.16
C VAL A 302 -5.95 14.82 -6.93
N ALA A 303 -6.13 15.31 -5.70
CA ALA A 303 -5.94 16.73 -5.39
C ALA A 303 -4.50 17.20 -5.65
N HIS A 304 -3.53 16.49 -5.09
CA HIS A 304 -2.10 16.82 -5.21
C HIS A 304 -1.29 15.55 -5.51
N PRO A 305 -0.57 15.50 -6.63
CA PRO A 305 0.30 14.37 -6.94
C PRO A 305 1.40 14.21 -5.88
N SER A 306 1.44 13.06 -5.21
CA SER A 306 2.47 12.78 -4.20
C SER A 306 3.80 12.39 -4.84
N CYS A 307 4.89 12.50 -4.07
CA CYS A 307 6.19 11.98 -4.49
C CYS A 307 6.15 10.48 -4.80
N HIS A 308 5.34 9.71 -4.06
CA HIS A 308 5.13 8.28 -4.29
C HIS A 308 4.43 8.01 -5.63
N LEU A 309 3.38 8.77 -5.97
CA LEU A 309 2.69 8.67 -7.24
C LEU A 309 3.66 8.91 -8.41
N LEU A 310 4.40 10.02 -8.39
CA LEU A 310 5.35 10.37 -9.44
C LEU A 310 6.48 9.33 -9.56
N THR A 311 6.95 8.80 -8.44
CA THR A 311 7.97 7.75 -8.42
C THR A 311 7.44 6.45 -9.02
N ASN A 312 6.21 6.03 -8.69
CA ASN A 312 5.61 4.83 -9.26
C ASN A 312 5.42 4.95 -10.77
N ILE A 313 4.93 6.08 -11.26
CA ILE A 313 4.81 6.37 -12.70
C ILE A 313 6.18 6.24 -13.38
N ALA A 314 7.20 6.91 -12.82
CA ALA A 314 8.54 6.89 -13.37
C ALA A 314 9.15 5.48 -13.42
N VAL A 315 8.84 4.59 -12.47
CA VAL A 315 9.31 3.20 -12.52
C VAL A 315 8.50 2.40 -13.54
N VAL A 316 7.18 2.54 -13.56
CA VAL A 316 6.31 1.84 -14.51
C VAL A 316 6.71 2.10 -15.96
N GLU A 317 6.92 3.36 -16.34
CA GLU A 317 7.29 3.76 -17.71
C GLU A 317 8.66 3.21 -18.19
N ARG A 318 9.49 2.70 -17.26
CA ARG A 318 10.77 2.06 -17.56
C ARG A 318 10.63 0.59 -17.91
N PHE A 319 9.57 -0.06 -17.45
CA PHE A 319 9.30 -1.49 -17.66
C PHE A 319 8.18 -1.72 -18.67
N LEU A 320 7.17 -0.85 -18.73
CA LEU A 320 6.01 -1.03 -19.59
C LEU A 320 5.96 0.02 -20.72
N PRO A 321 5.42 -0.34 -21.89
CA PRO A 321 5.25 0.58 -23.01
C PRO A 321 4.00 1.45 -22.85
N VAL A 322 3.82 2.04 -21.67
CA VAL A 322 2.72 2.97 -21.34
C VAL A 322 3.29 4.34 -21.00
N ARG A 323 2.47 5.37 -21.12
CA ARG A 323 2.79 6.73 -20.68
C ARG A 323 1.65 7.29 -19.85
N PHE A 324 1.99 8.09 -18.84
CA PHE A 324 1.02 8.76 -18.00
C PHE A 324 0.90 10.23 -18.40
N SER A 325 -0.33 10.67 -18.62
CA SER A 325 -0.67 12.08 -18.77
C SER A 325 -1.22 12.62 -17.44
N LEU A 326 -0.64 13.73 -16.99
CA LEU A 326 -1.04 14.45 -15.78
C LEU A 326 -1.52 15.84 -16.19
N VAL A 327 -2.83 16.09 -16.06
CA VAL A 327 -3.44 17.37 -16.42
C VAL A 327 -4.08 17.97 -15.18
N GLU A 328 -3.57 19.13 -14.75
CA GLU A 328 -4.13 19.89 -13.64
C GLU A 328 -5.22 20.84 -14.11
N ALA A 329 -6.38 20.79 -13.47
CA ALA A 329 -7.50 21.70 -13.68
C ALA A 329 -8.23 21.92 -12.35
N ASP A 330 -8.54 23.18 -12.03
CA ASP A 330 -9.33 23.58 -10.85
C ASP A 330 -8.84 22.98 -9.51
N GLY A 331 -7.51 22.89 -9.33
CA GLY A 331 -6.90 22.37 -8.11
C GLY A 331 -6.96 20.84 -7.97
N VAL A 332 -7.20 20.13 -9.07
CA VAL A 332 -7.20 18.66 -9.15
C VAL A 332 -6.34 18.23 -10.34
N THR A 333 -5.57 17.17 -10.16
CA THR A 333 -4.82 16.52 -11.23
C THR A 333 -5.54 15.28 -11.71
N ARG A 334 -5.89 15.23 -13.00
CA ARG A 334 -6.30 14.01 -13.69
C ARG A 334 -5.05 13.24 -14.10
N VAL A 335 -4.93 12.01 -13.62
CA VAL A 335 -3.88 11.06 -13.97
C VAL A 335 -4.50 10.02 -14.90
N SER A 336 -3.97 9.88 -16.11
CA SER A 336 -4.51 8.96 -17.12
C SER A 336 -3.40 8.23 -17.87
N ILE A 337 -3.72 7.05 -18.40
CA ILE A 337 -2.82 6.31 -19.30
C ILE A 337 -3.15 6.69 -20.74
N GLU A 338 -2.09 7.01 -21.50
CA GLU A 338 -2.14 7.26 -22.95
C GLU A 338 -2.22 5.95 -23.76
#